data_AF-H2ZR56-F1
#
_entry.id   AF-H2ZR56-F1
#
_cell.length_a   1.000
_cell.length_b   1.000
_cell.length_c   1.000
_cell.angle_alpha   90.00
_cell.angle_beta   90.00
_cell.angle_gamma   90.00
#
_symmetry.space_group_name_H-M   'P 1'
#
loop_
_entity.id
_entity.type
_entity.pdbx_description
1 polymer ?
#
loop_
_entity_poly.entity_id
_entity_poly.type
_entity_poly.pdbx_seq_one_letter_code
_entity_poly.pdbx_strand_id
1 'polypeptide(L)'
;MTSTVNAGADETALSLENLDTATEYTISVSAQYSESESEISQRNASTLALPPIGPLSFTEISDTSFVVNWQVPNNLPPSSYELTYWNQESDAVNLDGIKKTDVLIDGLDPATEYNVSVVAVYFETVESAPIHGNETTRNAIEGTCSCYTYLKSQERLEKTISQLVKQIEYLTHRIQPQLVPETLNHDTRT
;
A
#
# COMPACT_ATOMS: atom_id res chain seq x y z
N MET A 1 15.90 28.31 14.77
CA MET A 1 16.61 27.85 15.98
C MET A 1 18.09 28.06 15.76
N THR A 2 18.88 28.31 16.80
CA THR A 2 20.34 28.52 16.69
C THR A 2 21.05 27.31 17.28
N SER A 3 21.99 26.74 16.54
CA SER A 3 22.88 25.67 17.02
C SER A 3 24.31 26.19 17.04
N THR A 4 25.06 25.86 18.10
CA THR A 4 26.45 26.30 18.29
C THR A 4 27.35 25.08 18.41
N VAL A 5 28.46 25.09 17.68
CA VAL A 5 29.50 24.08 17.76
C VAL A 5 30.83 24.79 17.98
N ASN A 6 31.63 24.29 18.92
CA ASN A 6 32.95 24.86 19.25
C ASN A 6 34.03 24.12 18.47
N ALA A 7 34.93 24.88 17.84
CA ALA A 7 36.13 24.36 17.20
C ALA A 7 37.34 24.52 18.14
N GLY A 8 38.36 23.69 17.96
CA GLY A 8 39.65 23.86 18.64
C GLY A 8 40.36 25.15 18.23
N ALA A 9 41.27 25.66 19.09
CA ALA A 9 41.97 26.92 18.83
C ALA A 9 42.79 26.93 17.52
N ASP A 10 43.25 25.76 17.07
CA ASP A 10 44.04 25.60 15.85
C ASP A 10 43.21 25.07 14.66
N GLU A 11 41.90 24.86 14.83
CA GLU A 11 41.03 24.32 13.78
C GLU A 11 40.46 25.44 12.91
N THR A 12 40.68 25.34 11.61
CA THR A 12 40.13 26.29 10.62
C THR A 12 38.98 25.69 9.80
N ALA A 13 38.55 24.47 10.12
CA ALA A 13 37.50 23.75 9.41
C ALA A 13 36.68 22.91 10.39
N LEU A 14 35.37 22.91 10.18
CA LEU A 14 34.40 22.16 10.99
C LEU A 14 33.32 21.61 10.06
N SER A 15 32.85 20.38 10.33
CA SER A 15 31.69 19.81 9.67
C SER A 15 30.43 20.07 10.49
N LEU A 16 29.38 20.59 9.84
CA LEU A 16 28.07 20.75 10.45
C LEU A 16 27.19 19.57 10.05
N GLU A 17 26.60 18.90 11.02
CA GLU A 17 25.78 17.70 10.83
C GLU A 17 24.32 17.96 11.24
N ASN A 18 23.42 17.04 10.85
CA ASN A 18 21.99 17.11 11.17
C ASN A 18 21.31 18.39 10.67
N LEU A 19 21.71 18.85 9.49
CA LEU A 19 21.04 19.93 8.77
C LEU A 19 19.90 19.37 7.94
N ASP A 20 18.77 20.09 7.93
CA ASP A 20 17.64 19.81 7.05
C ASP A 20 18.07 20.00 5.60
N THR A 21 17.56 19.13 4.72
CA THR A 21 17.84 19.23 3.28
C THR A 21 17.04 20.38 2.66
N ALA A 22 17.47 20.84 1.49
CA ALA A 22 16.84 21.96 0.76
C ALA A 22 16.60 23.24 1.60
N THR A 23 17.46 23.51 2.60
CA THR A 23 17.26 24.58 3.59
C THR A 23 18.42 25.57 3.56
N GLU A 24 18.11 26.87 3.59
CA GLU A 24 19.12 27.93 3.74
C GLU A 24 19.44 28.15 5.23
N TYR A 25 20.73 28.14 5.55
CA TYR A 25 21.28 28.42 6.86
C TYR A 25 22.10 29.70 6.83
N THR A 26 22.00 30.47 7.91
CA THR A 26 22.94 31.56 8.22
C THR A 26 24.00 31.03 9.17
N ILE A 27 25.25 31.04 8.72
CA ILE A 27 26.40 30.56 9.48
C ILE A 27 27.16 31.77 10.02
N SER A 28 27.42 31.78 11.32
CA SER A 28 28.15 32.83 12.02
C SER A 28 29.33 32.23 12.78
N VAL A 29 30.50 32.84 12.67
CA VAL A 29 31.75 32.40 13.31
C VAL A 29 32.36 33.57 14.08
N SER A 30 32.71 33.34 15.34
CA SER A 30 33.52 34.25 16.17
C SER A 30 34.63 33.49 16.88
N ALA A 31 35.74 34.16 17.16
CA ALA A 31 36.80 33.64 18.00
C ALA A 31 36.55 34.04 19.46
N GLN A 32 36.59 33.06 20.35
CA GLN A 32 36.49 33.26 21.79
C GLN A 32 37.88 33.39 22.41
N TYR A 33 38.13 34.48 23.11
CA TYR A 33 39.32 34.68 23.95
C TYR A 33 38.90 34.66 25.43
N SER A 34 39.88 34.60 26.34
CA SER A 34 39.63 34.50 27.79
C SER A 34 38.79 35.66 28.36
N GLU A 35 38.87 36.85 27.77
CA GLU A 35 38.20 38.07 28.27
C GLU A 35 37.39 38.80 27.18
N SER A 36 37.38 38.31 25.94
CA SER A 36 36.74 39.00 24.81
C SER A 36 36.36 38.04 23.69
N GLU A 37 35.52 38.50 22.76
CA GLU A 37 35.21 37.82 21.52
C GLU A 37 35.66 38.67 20.33
N SER A 38 35.96 38.03 19.21
CA SER A 38 36.18 38.74 17.95
C SER A 38 34.88 39.29 17.37
N GLU A 39 34.99 40.10 16.32
CA GLU A 39 33.86 40.35 15.44
C GLU A 39 33.33 39.03 14.83
N ILE A 40 32.02 38.99 14.59
CA ILE A 40 31.36 37.84 13.96
C ILE A 40 31.53 37.94 12.44
N SER A 41 32.04 36.87 11.84
CA SER A 41 31.99 36.66 10.41
C SER A 41 30.76 35.84 10.05
N GLN A 42 29.93 36.32 9.12
CA GLN A 42 28.66 35.70 8.77
C GLN A 42 28.53 35.44 7.26
N ARG A 43 27.95 34.29 6.90
CA ARG A 43 27.65 33.87 5.52
C ARG A 43 26.37 33.06 5.47
N ASN A 44 25.68 33.11 4.34
CA ASN A 44 24.57 32.20 4.05
C ASN A 44 25.07 31.02 3.22
N ALA A 45 24.49 29.85 3.45
CA ALA A 45 24.70 28.65 2.65
C ALA A 45 23.42 27.81 2.64
N SER A 46 23.19 27.06 1.56
CA SER A 46 22.04 26.17 1.45
C SER A 46 22.48 24.72 1.38
N THR A 47 21.74 23.83 2.04
CA THR A 47 21.86 22.38 1.84
C THR A 47 21.20 21.98 0.52
N LEU A 48 21.67 20.87 -0.06
CA LEU A 48 21.08 20.33 -1.28
C LEU A 48 19.76 19.63 -0.96
N ALA A 49 18.85 19.63 -1.94
CA ALA A 49 17.66 18.78 -1.89
C ALA A 49 18.06 17.31 -2.09
N LEU A 50 17.34 16.38 -1.45
CA LEU A 50 17.48 14.97 -1.77
C LEU A 50 17.07 14.71 -3.23
N PRO A 51 17.83 13.88 -3.96
CA PRO A 51 17.46 13.58 -5.33
C PRO A 51 16.19 12.71 -5.34
N PRO A 52 15.27 12.96 -6.29
CA PRO A 52 14.04 12.18 -6.38
C PRO A 52 14.36 10.73 -6.78
N ILE A 53 13.66 9.79 -6.17
CA ILE A 53 13.56 8.43 -6.69
C ILE A 53 12.55 8.40 -7.85
N GLY A 54 12.76 7.49 -8.79
CA GLY A 54 11.92 7.36 -9.98
C GLY A 54 10.56 6.73 -9.67
N PRO A 55 9.59 6.81 -10.59
CA PRO A 55 8.25 6.30 -10.37
C PRO A 55 8.23 4.80 -10.10
N LEU A 56 7.17 4.34 -9.41
CA LEU A 56 6.91 2.91 -9.23
C LEU A 56 6.54 2.26 -10.56
N SER A 57 6.97 1.01 -10.71
CA SER A 57 6.57 0.13 -11.80
C SER A 57 6.29 -1.27 -11.27
N PHE A 58 5.27 -1.91 -11.80
CA PHE A 58 4.78 -3.19 -11.31
C PHE A 58 5.00 -4.27 -12.37
N THR A 59 5.54 -5.40 -11.95
CA THR A 59 5.86 -6.55 -12.82
C THR A 59 5.42 -7.85 -12.17
N GLU A 60 5.44 -8.94 -12.94
CA GLU A 60 5.13 -10.30 -12.42
C GLU A 60 3.78 -10.39 -11.69
N ILE A 61 2.79 -9.64 -12.17
CA ILE A 61 1.47 -9.55 -11.54
C ILE A 61 0.75 -10.90 -11.64
N SER A 62 0.45 -11.50 -10.49
CA SER A 62 -0.33 -12.72 -10.31
C SER A 62 -1.68 -12.40 -9.67
N ASP A 63 -2.46 -13.44 -9.34
CA ASP A 63 -3.69 -13.29 -8.58
C ASP A 63 -3.46 -13.01 -7.09
N THR A 64 -2.26 -13.23 -6.57
CA THR A 64 -1.95 -13.09 -5.13
C THR A 64 -0.63 -12.39 -4.85
N SER A 65 0.01 -11.83 -5.88
CA SER A 65 1.30 -11.17 -5.76
C SER A 65 1.60 -10.23 -6.93
N PHE A 66 2.54 -9.32 -6.72
CA PHE A 66 3.24 -8.59 -7.78
C PHE A 66 4.61 -8.14 -7.27
N VAL A 67 5.52 -7.82 -8.20
CA VAL A 67 6.81 -7.22 -7.89
C VAL A 67 6.73 -5.71 -8.10
N VAL A 68 7.10 -4.96 -7.07
CA VAL A 68 7.22 -3.50 -7.09
C VAL A 68 8.65 -3.13 -7.38
N ASN A 69 8.88 -2.24 -8.35
CA ASN A 69 10.20 -1.78 -8.76
C ASN A 69 10.24 -0.25 -8.82
N TRP A 70 11.38 0.33 -8.50
CA TRP A 70 11.63 1.77 -8.64
C TRP A 70 13.03 2.05 -9.16
N GLN A 71 13.26 3.27 -9.65
CA GLN A 71 14.58 3.70 -10.13
C GLN A 71 15.22 4.62 -9.10
N VAL A 72 16.54 4.59 -9.00
CA VAL A 72 17.29 5.46 -8.08
C VAL A 72 18.39 6.23 -8.79
N PRO A 73 18.69 7.45 -8.32
CA PRO A 73 19.71 8.29 -8.90
C PRO A 73 21.12 7.79 -8.53
N ASN A 74 22.04 7.77 -9.51
CA ASN A 74 23.39 7.23 -9.32
C ASN A 74 24.32 8.11 -8.45
N ASN A 75 24.00 9.41 -8.31
CA ASN A 75 24.87 10.37 -7.65
C ASN A 75 24.79 10.34 -6.12
N LEU A 76 23.69 9.84 -5.55
CA LEU A 76 23.51 9.67 -4.12
C LEU A 76 22.58 8.49 -3.87
N PRO A 77 23.10 7.27 -3.63
CA PRO A 77 22.28 6.11 -3.34
C PRO A 77 21.70 6.19 -1.91
N PRO A 78 20.40 5.89 -1.71
CA PRO A 78 19.81 5.77 -0.39
C PRO A 78 20.45 4.67 0.46
N SER A 79 20.42 4.85 1.79
CA SER A 79 20.83 3.83 2.77
C SER A 79 19.86 2.65 2.80
N SER A 80 18.55 2.90 2.71
CA SER A 80 17.48 1.89 2.62
C SER A 80 16.20 2.48 2.05
N TYR A 81 15.18 1.64 1.90
CA TYR A 81 13.82 2.06 1.57
C TYR A 81 12.84 1.52 2.59
N GLU A 82 11.76 2.26 2.75
CA GLU A 82 10.56 1.87 3.48
C GLU A 82 9.42 1.77 2.46
N LEU A 83 8.79 0.61 2.40
CA LEU A 83 7.65 0.34 1.51
C LEU A 83 6.41 0.12 2.35
N THR A 84 5.34 0.85 2.05
CA THR A 84 4.02 0.63 2.64
C THR A 84 3.02 0.24 1.56
N TYR A 85 2.20 -0.78 1.80
CA TYR A 85 1.12 -1.17 0.89
C TYR A 85 -0.20 -1.43 1.63
N TRP A 86 -1.32 -1.13 0.98
CA TRP A 86 -2.67 -1.28 1.55
C TRP A 86 -3.74 -1.40 0.45
N ASN A 87 -4.89 -1.97 0.79
CA ASN A 87 -6.10 -1.88 -0.04
C ASN A 87 -7.21 -1.12 0.73
N GLN A 88 -8.43 -1.08 0.19
CA GLN A 88 -9.55 -0.36 0.83
C GLN A 88 -10.10 -1.05 2.08
N GLU A 89 -9.83 -2.34 2.25
CA GLU A 89 -10.43 -3.22 3.26
C GLU A 89 -9.43 -3.65 4.35
N SER A 90 -8.12 -3.52 4.09
CA SER A 90 -7.03 -3.95 4.95
C SER A 90 -6.26 -2.78 5.54
N ASP A 91 -5.71 -2.99 6.73
CA ASP A 91 -4.71 -2.08 7.29
C ASP A 91 -3.45 -2.02 6.42
N ALA A 92 -2.71 -0.93 6.56
CA ALA A 92 -1.44 -0.75 5.87
C ALA A 92 -0.36 -1.65 6.45
N VAL A 93 0.38 -2.31 5.56
CA VAL A 93 1.53 -3.14 5.90
C VAL A 93 2.80 -2.40 5.51
N ASN A 94 3.75 -2.34 6.44
CA ASN A 94 5.01 -1.63 6.28
C ASN A 94 6.19 -2.61 6.25
N LEU A 95 7.11 -2.37 5.31
CA LEU A 95 8.34 -3.14 5.08
C LEU A 95 9.54 -2.19 5.12
N ASP A 96 10.31 -2.29 6.21
CA ASP A 96 11.48 -1.43 6.46
C ASP A 96 12.81 -2.06 6.03
N GLY A 97 13.83 -1.21 5.92
CA GLY A 97 15.22 -1.64 5.80
C GLY A 97 15.55 -2.32 4.47
N ILE A 98 14.71 -2.12 3.44
CA ILE A 98 14.91 -2.69 2.11
C ILE A 98 16.20 -2.12 1.52
N LYS A 99 17.08 -2.98 0.99
CA LYS A 99 18.37 -2.60 0.38
C LYS A 99 18.40 -2.77 -1.14
N LYS A 100 17.29 -3.23 -1.72
CA LYS A 100 17.11 -3.43 -3.16
C LYS A 100 16.13 -2.40 -3.72
N THR A 101 16.01 -2.36 -5.05
CA THR A 101 15.05 -1.50 -5.76
C THR A 101 13.87 -2.29 -6.32
N ASP A 102 13.71 -3.54 -5.86
CA ASP A 102 12.66 -4.47 -6.20
C ASP A 102 12.19 -5.22 -4.94
N VAL A 103 10.88 -5.40 -4.80
CA VAL A 103 10.25 -6.15 -3.70
C VAL A 103 9.08 -6.95 -4.24
N LEU A 104 9.08 -8.26 -3.96
CA LEU A 104 7.91 -9.12 -4.14
C LEU A 104 6.94 -8.88 -2.98
N ILE A 105 5.71 -8.49 -3.29
CA ILE A 105 4.60 -8.46 -2.34
C ILE A 105 3.71 -9.66 -2.67
N ASP A 106 3.45 -10.51 -1.68
CA ASP A 106 2.65 -11.72 -1.81
C ASP A 106 1.54 -11.79 -0.73
N GLY A 107 0.74 -12.86 -0.80
CA GLY A 107 -0.39 -13.05 0.11
C GLY A 107 -1.54 -12.06 -0.11
N LEU A 108 -1.64 -11.51 -1.32
CA LEU A 108 -2.65 -10.53 -1.70
C LEU A 108 -3.96 -11.20 -2.10
N ASP A 109 -5.06 -10.46 -1.99
CA ASP A 109 -6.37 -10.89 -2.44
C ASP A 109 -6.48 -10.78 -3.97
N PRO A 110 -7.08 -11.77 -4.66
CA PRO A 110 -7.32 -11.70 -6.09
C PRO A 110 -8.33 -10.64 -6.50
N ALA A 111 -8.11 -10.06 -7.69
CA ALA A 111 -8.93 -8.97 -8.25
C ALA A 111 -9.09 -7.76 -7.32
N THR A 112 -8.04 -7.47 -6.54
CA THR A 112 -8.03 -6.39 -5.55
C THR A 112 -6.96 -5.37 -5.91
N GLU A 113 -7.33 -4.09 -5.86
CA GLU A 113 -6.42 -2.98 -6.05
C GLU A 113 -5.64 -2.69 -4.77
N TYR A 114 -4.33 -2.62 -4.88
CA TYR A 114 -3.42 -2.24 -3.81
C TYR A 114 -2.73 -0.93 -4.15
N ASN A 115 -2.65 -0.04 -3.17
CA ASN A 115 -1.82 1.16 -3.21
C ASN A 115 -0.47 0.84 -2.60
N VAL A 116 0.59 1.41 -3.15
CA VAL A 116 1.96 1.25 -2.70
C VAL A 116 2.62 2.62 -2.59
N SER A 117 3.32 2.82 -1.48
CA SER A 117 4.16 3.98 -1.19
C SER A 117 5.58 3.53 -0.91
N VAL A 118 6.58 4.18 -1.51
CA VAL A 118 7.99 3.93 -1.21
C VAL A 118 8.67 5.24 -0.81
N VAL A 119 9.42 5.20 0.28
CA VAL A 119 10.25 6.29 0.79
C VAL A 119 11.71 5.85 0.76
N ALA A 120 12.60 6.69 0.26
CA ALA A 120 14.05 6.47 0.36
C ALA A 120 14.59 7.08 1.66
N VAL A 121 15.38 6.31 2.39
CA VAL A 121 16.04 6.72 3.63
C VAL A 121 17.52 6.95 3.34
N TYR A 122 17.97 8.20 3.50
CA TYR A 122 19.34 8.65 3.34
C TYR A 122 19.99 8.90 4.70
N PHE A 123 21.30 8.63 4.80
CA PHE A 123 22.05 8.84 6.05
C PHE A 123 21.36 8.23 7.28
N GLU A 124 20.71 7.08 7.08
CA GLU A 124 19.94 6.31 8.06
C GLU A 124 18.68 6.97 8.65
N THR A 125 18.52 8.28 8.55
CA THR A 125 17.45 9.03 9.24
C THR A 125 16.69 10.04 8.37
N VAL A 126 17.20 10.38 7.19
CA VAL A 126 16.62 11.44 6.35
C VAL A 126 15.77 10.84 5.25
N GLU A 127 14.46 11.05 5.32
CA GLU A 127 13.49 10.52 4.37
C GLU A 127 13.31 11.44 3.14
N SER A 128 13.10 10.83 1.97
CA SER A 128 12.66 11.54 0.77
C SER A 128 11.15 11.80 0.80
N ALA A 129 10.67 12.63 -0.14
CA ALA A 129 9.26 12.60 -0.49
C ALA A 129 8.85 11.17 -0.95
N PRO A 130 7.65 10.69 -0.60
CA PRO A 130 7.18 9.39 -1.02
C PRO A 130 6.87 9.38 -2.52
N ILE A 131 7.12 8.22 -3.15
CA ILE A 131 6.56 7.89 -4.46
C ILE A 131 5.39 6.93 -4.28
N HIS A 132 4.34 7.15 -5.07
CA HIS A 132 3.11 6.37 -5.00
C HIS A 132 2.82 5.67 -6.32
N GLY A 133 2.07 4.58 -6.23
CA GLY A 133 1.53 3.84 -7.34
C GLY A 133 0.48 2.86 -6.86
N ASN A 134 -0.30 2.33 -7.77
CA ASN A 134 -1.30 1.33 -7.50
C ASN A 134 -1.23 0.23 -8.54
N GLU A 135 -1.60 -0.98 -8.15
CA GLU A 135 -1.71 -2.10 -9.05
C GLU A 135 -2.85 -3.03 -8.60
N THR A 136 -3.50 -3.67 -9.57
CA THR A 136 -4.58 -4.62 -9.29
C THR A 136 -4.09 -6.05 -9.55
N THR A 137 -4.23 -6.91 -8.54
CA THR A 137 -3.96 -8.34 -8.70
C THR A 137 -4.88 -8.95 -9.77
N ARG A 138 -4.41 -9.99 -10.44
CA ARG A 138 -5.23 -10.67 -11.44
C ARG A 138 -6.43 -11.35 -10.79
N ASN A 139 -7.43 -11.65 -11.60
CA ASN A 139 -8.45 -12.60 -11.20
C ASN A 139 -7.79 -13.93 -10.81
N ALA A 140 -8.33 -14.54 -9.75
CA ALA A 140 -7.94 -15.89 -9.37
C ALA A 140 -8.01 -16.81 -10.59
N ILE A 141 -6.94 -17.56 -10.84
CA ILE A 141 -6.99 -18.60 -11.86
C ILE A 141 -8.04 -19.63 -11.42
N GLU A 142 -8.88 -20.07 -12.34
CA GLU A 142 -9.92 -21.06 -12.05
C GLU A 142 -9.30 -22.30 -11.38
N GLY A 143 -9.55 -22.46 -10.08
CA GLY A 143 -9.19 -23.65 -9.30
C GLY A 143 -7.99 -23.50 -8.35
N THR A 144 -7.31 -22.35 -8.30
CA THR A 144 -6.06 -22.21 -7.54
C THR A 144 -6.18 -21.41 -6.24
N CYS A 145 -7.21 -20.59 -6.07
CA CYS A 145 -7.42 -19.80 -4.86
C CYS A 145 -8.64 -20.25 -4.04
N SER A 146 -8.54 -20.17 -2.71
CA SER A 146 -9.62 -20.43 -1.77
C SER A 146 -10.89 -19.63 -2.11
N CYS A 147 -10.76 -18.35 -2.49
CA CYS A 147 -11.90 -17.51 -2.88
C CYS A 147 -12.62 -18.02 -4.13
N TYR A 148 -11.90 -18.58 -5.12
CA TYR A 148 -12.50 -19.20 -6.29
C TYR A 148 -13.29 -20.45 -5.90
N THR A 149 -12.74 -21.30 -5.03
CA THR A 149 -13.48 -22.48 -4.54
C THR A 149 -14.75 -22.07 -3.79
N TYR A 150 -14.68 -20.99 -3.01
CA TYR A 150 -15.82 -20.40 -2.33
C TYR A 150 -16.87 -19.87 -3.32
N LEU A 151 -16.49 -19.03 -4.30
CA LEU A 151 -17.39 -18.52 -5.33
C LEU A 151 -18.02 -19.64 -6.16
N LYS A 152 -17.25 -20.66 -6.56
CA LYS A 152 -17.77 -21.84 -7.26
C LYS A 152 -18.68 -22.69 -6.39
N SER A 153 -18.43 -22.78 -5.09
CA SER A 153 -19.35 -23.43 -4.17
C SER A 153 -20.68 -22.67 -4.10
N GLN A 154 -20.66 -21.33 -4.05
CA GLN A 154 -21.87 -20.49 -4.08
C GLN A 154 -22.65 -20.67 -5.39
N GLU A 155 -22.00 -20.66 -6.56
CA GLU A 155 -22.67 -20.93 -7.84
C GLU A 155 -23.34 -22.32 -7.88
N ARG A 156 -22.72 -23.34 -7.28
CA ARG A 156 -23.29 -24.70 -7.18
C ARG A 156 -24.49 -24.74 -6.24
N LEU A 157 -24.41 -24.03 -5.11
CA LEU A 157 -25.52 -23.91 -4.15
C LEU A 157 -26.70 -23.19 -4.80
N GLU A 158 -26.47 -22.05 -5.46
CA GLU A 158 -27.51 -21.30 -6.19
C GLU A 158 -28.20 -22.13 -7.27
N LYS A 159 -27.43 -22.90 -8.06
CA LYS A 159 -28.00 -23.86 -9.03
C LYS A 159 -28.85 -24.93 -8.35
N THR A 160 -28.40 -25.45 -7.21
CA THR A 160 -29.13 -26.46 -6.45
C THR A 160 -30.44 -25.90 -5.89
N ILE A 161 -30.39 -24.70 -5.31
CA ILE A 161 -31.58 -23.98 -4.83
C ILE A 161 -32.56 -23.76 -5.99
N SER A 162 -32.09 -23.24 -7.12
CA SER A 162 -32.92 -23.02 -8.32
C SER A 162 -33.60 -24.31 -8.78
N GLN A 163 -32.90 -25.44 -8.72
CA GLN A 163 -33.45 -26.73 -9.11
C GLN A 163 -34.49 -27.26 -8.13
N LEU A 164 -34.26 -27.10 -6.82
CA LEU A 164 -35.23 -27.46 -5.78
C LEU A 164 -36.50 -26.62 -5.88
N VAL A 165 -36.38 -25.31 -6.12
CA VAL A 165 -37.53 -24.42 -6.34
C VAL A 165 -38.39 -24.92 -7.50
N LYS A 166 -37.78 -25.21 -8.66
CA LYS A 166 -38.48 -25.76 -9.83
C LYS A 166 -39.18 -27.09 -9.51
N GLN A 167 -38.54 -27.96 -8.72
CA GLN A 167 -39.12 -29.23 -8.32
C GLN A 167 -40.36 -29.04 -7.42
N ILE A 168 -40.29 -28.12 -6.47
CA ILE A 168 -41.42 -27.79 -5.58
C ILE A 168 -42.58 -27.19 -6.37
N GLU A 169 -42.31 -26.28 -7.29
CA GLU A 169 -43.33 -25.66 -8.15
C GLU A 169 -44.06 -26.71 -9.00
N TYR A 170 -43.31 -27.64 -9.60
CA TYR A 170 -43.86 -28.75 -10.38
C TYR A 170 -44.76 -29.66 -9.53
N LEU A 171 -44.30 -30.05 -8.33
CA LEU A 171 -45.07 -30.91 -7.44
C LEU A 171 -46.33 -30.21 -6.93
N THR A 172 -46.25 -28.92 -6.59
CA THR A 172 -47.40 -28.12 -6.14
C THR A 172 -48.49 -28.03 -7.20
N HIS A 173 -48.12 -27.79 -8.47
CA HIS A 173 -49.09 -27.75 -9.58
C HIS A 173 -49.74 -29.11 -9.83
N ARG A 174 -49.01 -30.22 -9.65
CA ARG A 174 -49.55 -31.58 -9.80
C ARG A 174 -50.55 -31.98 -8.72
N ILE A 175 -50.41 -31.45 -7.51
CA ILE A 175 -51.28 -31.79 -6.37
C ILE A 175 -52.56 -30.95 -6.40
N GLN A 176 -52.60 -29.83 -7.13
CA GLN A 176 -53.73 -28.91 -7.15
C GLN A 176 -55.04 -29.32 -7.88
N PRO A 177 -55.18 -30.42 -8.64
CA PRO A 177 -56.50 -30.79 -9.18
C PRO A 177 -57.08 -32.05 -8.52
N GLN A 178 -57.51 -31.97 -7.25
CA GLN A 178 -58.49 -32.90 -6.64
C GLN A 178 -59.28 -32.25 -5.48
N LEU A 179 -59.83 -31.05 -5.69
CA LEU A 179 -60.97 -30.58 -4.89
C LEU A 179 -62.19 -30.56 -5.81
N VAL A 180 -62.80 -31.73 -6.01
CA VAL A 180 -64.13 -31.83 -6.63
C VAL A 180 -65.16 -31.42 -5.56
N PRO A 181 -66.01 -30.39 -5.78
CA PRO A 181 -67.14 -30.15 -4.90
C PRO A 181 -68.15 -31.27 -5.12
N GLU A 182 -68.40 -32.06 -4.09
CA GLU A 182 -69.40 -33.13 -4.11
C GLU A 182 -70.80 -32.50 -4.22
N THR A 183 -71.34 -32.41 -5.44
CA THR A 183 -72.73 -31.99 -5.66
C THR A 183 -73.66 -33.17 -5.35
N LEU A 184 -74.16 -33.21 -4.11
CA LEU A 184 -75.25 -34.11 -3.73
C LEU A 184 -76.57 -33.58 -4.29
N ASN A 185 -76.85 -33.88 -5.56
CA ASN A 185 -78.21 -33.84 -6.08
C ASN A 185 -78.83 -35.22 -5.84
N HIS A 186 -79.83 -35.27 -4.95
CA HIS A 186 -80.84 -36.32 -5.04
C HIS A 186 -82.22 -35.66 -4.97
N ASP A 187 -82.78 -35.46 -6.15
CA ASP A 187 -84.17 -35.11 -6.36
C ASP A 187 -84.80 -36.28 -7.15
N THR A 188 -85.78 -36.97 -6.56
CA THR A 188 -87.01 -37.53 -7.19
C THR A 188 -87.71 -38.58 -6.31
N ARG A 189 -88.68 -38.09 -5.52
CA ARG A 189 -90.11 -38.49 -5.45
C ARG A 189 -90.50 -39.92 -5.92
N THR A 190 -91.17 -40.68 -5.03
CA THR A 190 -92.54 -41.24 -5.21
C THR A 190 -93.12 -41.57 -3.84
#